data_AF-A0A4E0QZX3-F1
#
_entry.id   AF-A0A4E0QZX3-F1
#
_cell.length_a   1.000
_cell.length_b   1.000
_cell.length_c   1.000
_cell.angle_alpha   90.00
_cell.angle_beta   90.00
_cell.angle_gamma   90.00
#
_symmetry.space_group_name_H-M   'P 1'
#
loop_
_entity.id
_entity.type
_entity.pdbx_description
1 polymer ?
#
loop_
_entity_poly.entity_id
_entity_poly.type
_entity_poly.pdbx_seq_one_letter_code
_entity_poly.pdbx_strand_id
1 'polypeptide(L)'
;MENLLLVVEERNRAEAELEHGEWIGPKVVNGVDILGRPVLKLTCEHDEPQRADRSAQADEQMWGEKTVELLRLERERVAVRRRENQRRQRYATRLDRWEKLDYLSEKSG
;
A
#
# COMPACT_ATOMS: atom_id res chain seq x y z
N MET A 1 -11.55 -13.32 -16.21
CA MET A 1 -10.42 -14.28 -16.08
C MET A 1 -9.89 -14.31 -14.65
N GLU A 2 -9.80 -13.16 -13.95
CA GLU A 2 -9.39 -13.09 -12.53
C GLU A 2 -10.15 -14.05 -11.61
N ASN A 3 -11.48 -14.13 -11.74
CA ASN A 3 -12.29 -15.03 -10.91
C ASN A 3 -11.99 -16.52 -11.12
N LEU A 4 -11.58 -16.94 -12.33
CA LEU A 4 -11.26 -18.35 -12.60
C LEU A 4 -9.91 -18.74 -12.01
N LEU A 5 -8.93 -17.82 -12.07
CA LEU A 5 -7.61 -18.05 -11.48
C LEU A 5 -7.68 -18.16 -9.95
N LEU A 6 -8.47 -17.29 -9.31
CA LEU A 6 -8.72 -17.37 -7.87
C LEU A 6 -9.32 -18.71 -7.44
N VAL A 7 -10.32 -19.22 -8.17
CA VAL A 7 -10.94 -20.52 -7.87
C VAL A 7 -9.95 -21.68 -8.03
N VAL A 8 -9.07 -21.62 -9.04
CA VAL A 8 -8.03 -22.63 -9.25
C VAL A 8 -6.99 -22.57 -8.12
N GLU A 9 -6.57 -21.39 -7.70
CA GLU A 9 -5.66 -21.21 -6.56
C GLU A 9 -6.25 -21.75 -5.26
N GLU A 10 -7.51 -21.44 -4.96
CA GLU A 10 -8.20 -21.93 -3.76
C GLU A 10 -8.30 -23.46 -3.75
N ARG A 11 -8.62 -24.06 -4.90
CA ARG A 11 -8.69 -25.52 -5.03
C ARG A 11 -7.32 -26.17 -4.82
N ASN A 12 -6.29 -25.67 -5.50
CA ASN A 12 -4.95 -26.22 -5.38
C ASN A 12 -4.41 -26.09 -3.95
N ARG A 13 -4.75 -24.98 -3.29
CA ARG A 13 -4.42 -24.77 -1.87
C ARG A 13 -5.10 -25.79 -0.98
N ALA A 14 -6.39 -26.03 -1.16
CA ALA A 14 -7.14 -27.01 -0.38
C ALA A 14 -6.62 -28.44 -0.59
N GLU A 15 -6.32 -28.83 -1.84
CA GLU A 15 -5.72 -30.14 -2.16
C GLU A 15 -4.37 -30.31 -1.45
N ALA A 16 -3.49 -29.31 -1.53
CA ALA A 16 -2.17 -29.36 -0.89
C ALA A 16 -2.24 -29.38 0.65
N GLU A 17 -3.12 -28.59 1.26
CA GLU A 17 -3.32 -28.60 2.72
C GLU A 17 -3.84 -29.95 3.22
N LEU A 18 -4.68 -30.64 2.44
CA LEU A 18 -5.18 -31.98 2.77
C LEU A 18 -4.13 -33.08 2.58
N GLU A 19 -3.35 -33.04 1.49
CA GLU A 19 -2.38 -34.08 1.16
C GLU A 19 -1.06 -33.96 1.92
N HIS A 20 -0.58 -32.73 2.10
CA HIS A 20 0.76 -32.46 2.64
C HIS A 20 0.71 -31.79 4.03
N GLY A 21 -0.49 -31.44 4.51
CA GLY A 21 -0.68 -30.72 5.77
C GLY A 21 -0.37 -29.22 5.70
N GLU A 22 0.28 -28.75 4.62
CA GLU A 22 0.70 -27.37 4.44
C GLU A 22 0.72 -26.94 2.97
N TRP A 23 0.39 -25.67 2.72
CA TRP A 23 0.57 -25.04 1.41
C TRP A 23 2.02 -24.55 1.23
N ILE A 24 2.70 -25.05 0.18
CA ILE A 24 4.08 -24.69 -0.21
C ILE A 24 4.10 -23.62 -1.33
N GLY A 25 2.95 -23.02 -1.66
CA GLY A 25 2.91 -21.94 -2.66
C GLY A 25 3.42 -20.59 -2.13
N PRO A 26 3.43 -19.55 -2.98
CA PRO A 26 3.91 -18.22 -2.60
C PRO A 26 3.09 -17.67 -1.44
N LYS A 27 3.75 -17.39 -0.32
CA LYS A 27 3.14 -16.75 0.84
C LYS A 27 3.53 -15.28 0.84
N VAL A 28 2.54 -14.42 1.10
CA VAL A 28 2.76 -12.99 1.27
C VAL A 28 3.17 -12.76 2.73
N VAL A 29 4.36 -12.22 2.95
CA VAL A 29 4.92 -11.92 4.27
C VAL A 29 5.15 -10.43 4.39
N ASN A 30 4.92 -9.90 5.59
CA ASN A 30 5.26 -8.51 5.91
C ASN A 30 6.77 -8.37 6.05
N GLY A 31 7.37 -7.50 5.25
CA GLY A 31 8.78 -7.16 5.29
C GLY A 31 9.01 -5.67 5.35
N VAL A 32 10.29 -5.31 5.35
CA VAL A 32 10.75 -3.93 5.31
C VAL A 32 11.66 -3.77 4.08
N ASP A 33 11.47 -2.67 3.36
CA ASP A 33 12.33 -2.26 2.23
C ASP A 33 13.62 -1.58 2.74
N ILE A 34 14.59 -1.34 1.85
CA ILE A 34 15.88 -0.70 2.11
C ILE A 34 15.71 0.65 2.85
N LEU A 35 14.58 1.33 2.64
CA LEU A 35 14.26 2.62 3.26
C LEU A 35 13.43 2.53 4.56
N GLY A 36 13.24 1.34 5.13
CA GLY A 36 12.50 1.18 6.38
C GLY A 36 10.98 1.19 6.23
N ARG A 37 10.45 1.10 5.01
CA ARG A 37 9.01 1.13 4.73
C ARG A 37 8.42 -0.28 4.82
N PRO A 38 7.18 -0.44 5.33
CA PRO A 38 6.50 -1.73 5.31
C PRO A 38 6.14 -2.11 3.87
N VAL A 39 6.53 -3.31 3.45
CA VAL A 39 6.27 -3.87 2.11
C VAL A 39 5.85 -5.32 2.24
N LEU A 40 4.96 -5.77 1.35
CA LEU A 40 4.57 -7.17 1.22
C LEU A 40 5.57 -7.89 0.31
N LYS A 41 6.20 -8.94 0.81
CA LYS A 41 7.19 -9.77 0.10
C LYS A 41 6.62 -11.16 -0.15
N LEU A 42 6.94 -11.78 -1.28
CA LEU A 42 6.62 -13.19 -1.54
C LEU A 42 7.75 -14.08 -1.01
N THR A 43 7.41 -15.18 -0.34
CA THR A 43 8.37 -16.09 0.30
C THR A 43 9.40 -16.72 -0.63
N CYS A 44 9.12 -16.82 -1.92
CA CYS A 44 9.99 -17.58 -2.84
C CYS A 44 11.11 -16.76 -3.50
N GLU A 45 11.09 -15.42 -3.39
CA GLU A 45 12.05 -14.55 -4.13
C GLU A 45 13.03 -13.80 -3.22
N HIS A 46 12.93 -13.90 -1.89
CA HIS A 46 13.60 -12.97 -0.98
C HIS A 46 14.28 -13.57 0.26
N ASP A 47 14.40 -14.90 0.35
CA ASP A 47 15.08 -15.54 1.49
C ASP A 47 16.61 -15.53 1.35
N GLU A 48 17.16 -15.27 0.16
CA GLU A 48 18.58 -14.97 0.04
C GLU A 48 18.82 -13.51 0.43
N PRO A 49 19.62 -13.21 1.48
CA PRO A 49 20.11 -11.86 1.63
C PRO A 49 20.90 -11.58 0.35
N GLN A 50 20.44 -10.61 -0.45
CA GLN A 50 21.27 -10.01 -1.48
C GLN A 50 22.51 -9.49 -0.75
N ARG A 51 23.58 -10.31 -0.75
CA ARG A 51 24.86 -9.90 -0.21
C ARG A 51 25.24 -8.71 -1.05
N ALA A 52 25.16 -7.54 -0.41
CA ALA A 52 25.63 -6.32 -1.01
C ALA A 52 27.07 -6.60 -1.49
N ASP A 53 27.32 -6.40 -2.79
CA ASP A 53 28.67 -6.54 -3.34
C ASP A 53 29.64 -5.77 -2.45
N ARG A 54 30.91 -6.20 -2.32
CA ARG A 54 31.87 -5.61 -1.38
C ARG A 54 32.06 -4.08 -1.52
N SER A 55 31.63 -3.48 -2.64
CA SER A 55 31.55 -2.02 -2.86
C SER A 55 30.37 -1.32 -2.16
N ALA A 56 29.36 -2.06 -1.71
CA ALA A 56 28.17 -1.59 -1.02
C ALA A 56 28.27 -1.70 0.52
N GLN A 57 29.44 -2.09 1.07
CA GLN A 57 29.78 -1.87 2.48
C GLN A 57 29.76 -0.37 2.88
N ALA A 58 29.69 0.54 1.91
CA ALA A 58 29.61 1.97 2.17
C ALA A 58 28.24 2.42 2.75
N ASP A 59 27.19 1.60 2.64
CA ASP A 59 25.81 1.99 3.02
C ASP A 59 25.24 1.21 4.22
N GLU A 60 26.07 0.53 5.01
CA GLU A 60 25.63 -0.01 6.32
C GLU A 60 25.11 1.09 7.28
N GLN A 61 25.37 2.37 6.97
CA GLN A 61 24.84 3.54 7.70
C GLN A 61 23.51 4.09 7.18
N MET A 62 22.91 3.52 6.12
CA MET A 62 21.60 3.97 5.61
C MET A 62 20.45 3.60 6.55
N TRP A 63 20.69 2.74 7.54
CA TRP A 63 19.77 2.49 8.66
C TRP A 63 20.15 3.41 9.82
N GLY A 64 19.78 4.68 9.73
CA GLY A 64 20.22 5.72 10.67
C GLY A 64 19.21 6.87 10.80
N GLU A 65 19.61 7.96 11.46
CA GLU A 65 18.75 9.12 11.73
C GLU A 65 18.13 9.71 10.44
N LYS A 66 18.89 9.72 9.36
CA LYS A 66 18.47 10.23 8.04
C LYS A 66 17.27 9.46 7.46
N THR A 67 17.25 8.13 7.56
CA THR A 67 16.09 7.35 7.06
C THR A 67 14.87 7.57 7.93
N VAL A 68 15.04 7.72 9.24
CA VAL A 68 13.95 8.11 10.16
C VAL A 68 13.37 9.48 9.79
N GLU A 69 14.22 10.47 9.50
CA GLU A 69 13.78 11.79 9.06
C GLU A 69 13.02 11.75 7.75
N LEU A 70 13.51 11.01 6.76
CA LEU A 70 12.81 10.83 5.48
C LEU A 70 11.43 10.20 5.67
N LEU A 71 11.32 9.16 6.51
CA LEU A 71 10.04 8.54 6.83
C LEU A 71 9.08 9.50 7.55
N ARG A 72 9.60 10.39 8.41
CA ARG A 72 8.79 11.45 9.05
C ARG A 72 8.27 12.43 8.00
N LEU A 73 9.13 12.93 7.12
CA LEU A 73 8.74 13.84 6.03
C LEU A 73 7.71 13.21 5.09
N GLU A 74 7.82 11.93 4.78
CA GLU A 74 6.82 11.21 3.99
C GLU A 74 5.46 11.16 4.69
N ARG A 75 5.44 10.83 5.99
CA ARG A 75 4.21 10.84 6.80
C ARG A 75 3.56 12.22 6.83
N GLU A 76 4.35 13.27 7.01
CA GLU A 76 3.87 14.65 7.01
C GLU A 76 3.28 15.05 5.66
N ARG A 77 3.96 14.72 4.55
CA ARG A 77 3.46 14.96 3.19
C ARG A 77 2.12 14.27 2.94
N VAL A 78 1.98 13.01 3.36
CA VAL A 78 0.70 12.28 3.24
C VAL A 78 -0.39 12.95 4.08
N ALA A 79 -0.08 13.38 5.30
CA ALA A 79 -1.03 14.08 6.15
C ALA A 79 -1.48 15.44 5.58
N VAL A 80 -0.56 16.21 4.98
CA VAL A 80 -0.89 17.47 4.29
C VAL A 80 -1.81 17.19 3.10
N ARG A 81 -1.46 16.25 2.22
CA ARG A 81 -2.31 15.86 1.08
C ARG A 81 -3.70 15.40 1.51
N ARG A 82 -3.79 14.61 2.58
CA ARG A 82 -5.07 14.16 3.15
C ARG A 82 -5.92 15.34 3.62
N ARG A 83 -5.32 16.31 4.32
CA ARG A 83 -6.01 17.53 4.78
C ARG A 83 -6.49 18.39 3.61
N GLU A 84 -5.67 18.55 2.58
CA GLU A 84 -6.06 19.28 1.37
C GLU A 84 -7.21 18.60 0.63
N ASN A 85 -7.16 17.28 0.46
CA ASN A 85 -8.24 16.51 -0.16
C ASN A 85 -9.55 16.64 0.64
N GLN A 86 -9.49 16.56 1.97
CA GLN A 86 -10.66 16.78 2.82
C GLN A 86 -11.21 18.21 2.68
N ARG A 87 -10.34 19.21 2.60
CA ARG A 87 -10.76 20.61 2.38
C ARG A 87 -11.46 20.75 1.02
N ARG A 88 -10.87 20.19 -0.04
CA ARG A 88 -11.48 20.19 -1.39
C ARG A 88 -12.84 19.50 -1.40
N GLN A 89 -12.97 18.34 -0.75
CA GLN A 89 -14.24 17.64 -0.61
C GLN A 89 -15.30 18.48 0.14
N ARG A 90 -14.91 19.19 1.21
CA ARG A 90 -15.83 20.10 1.92
C ARG A 90 -16.29 21.27 1.04
N TYR A 91 -15.40 21.83 0.21
CA TYR A 91 -15.79 22.86 -0.73
C TYR A 91 -16.70 22.31 -1.83
N ALA A 92 -16.37 21.18 -2.43
CA ALA A 92 -17.20 20.53 -3.45
C ALA A 92 -18.60 20.21 -2.91
N THR A 93 -18.69 19.56 -1.76
CA THR A 93 -19.99 19.25 -1.12
C THR A 93 -20.79 20.49 -0.76
N ARG A 94 -20.13 21.62 -0.43
CA ARG A 94 -20.81 22.90 -0.21
C ARG A 94 -21.30 23.48 -1.53
N LEU A 95 -20.47 23.48 -2.57
CA LEU A 95 -20.84 23.96 -3.90
C LEU A 95 -22.05 23.18 -4.44
N ASP A 96 -22.02 21.84 -4.38
CA ASP A 96 -23.13 20.98 -4.81
C ASP A 96 -24.45 21.32 -4.09
N ARG A 97 -24.39 21.73 -2.82
CA ARG A 97 -25.59 22.16 -2.06
C ARG A 97 -26.09 23.51 -2.54
N TRP A 98 -25.19 24.44 -2.84
CA TRP A 98 -25.56 25.76 -3.33
C TRP A 98 -26.17 25.68 -4.73
N GLU A 99 -25.56 24.93 -5.64
CA GLU A 99 -26.09 24.70 -6.99
C GLU A 99 -27.50 24.07 -6.95
N LYS A 100 -27.75 23.14 -6.01
CA LYS A 100 -29.09 22.56 -5.81
C LYS A 100 -30.10 23.56 -5.28
N LEU A 101 -29.69 24.51 -4.43
CA LEU A 101 -30.58 25.55 -3.91
C LEU A 101 -30.87 26.61 -4.97
N ASP A 102 -29.88 27.02 -5.75
CA ASP A 102 -30.05 27.97 -6.86
C ASP A 102 -31.00 27.40 -7.92
N TYR A 103 -30.86 26.11 -8.25
CA TYR A 103 -31.79 25.40 -9.16
C TYR A 103 -33.23 25.33 -8.63
N LEU A 104 -33.43 25.32 -7.31
CA LEU A 104 -34.76 25.38 -6.69
C LEU A 104 -35.32 26.82 -6.68
N SER A 105 -34.46 27.85 -6.64
CA SER A 105 -34.89 29.24 -6.65
C SER A 105 -35.45 29.68 -8.01
N GLU A 106 -34.88 29.19 -9.12
CA GLU A 106 -35.34 29.54 -10.49
C GLU A 106 -36.73 28.97 -10.84
N LYS A 107 -37.22 27.96 -10.10
CA LYS A 107 -38.56 27.38 -10.27
C LYS A 107 -39.62 27.91 -9.29
N SER A 108 -39.25 28.90 -8.47
CA SER A 108 -40.17 29.53 -7.51
C SER A 108 -40.73 30.89 -7.98
N GLY A 109 -40.59 31.18 -9.28
CA GLY A 109 -41.28 32.28 -9.96
C GLY A 109 -42.67 31.92 -10.46
#